data_AF-A0A951WBP8-F1
#
_entry.id   AF-A0A951WBP8-F1
#
_cell.length_a   1.000
_cell.length_b   1.000
_cell.length_c   1.000
_cell.angle_alpha   90.00
_cell.angle_beta   90.00
_cell.angle_gamma   90.00
#
_symmetry.space_group_name_H-M   'P 1'
#
loop_
_entity.id
_entity.type
_entity.pdbx_description
1 polymer ?
#
loop_
_entity_poly.entity_id
_entity_poly.type
_entity_poly.pdbx_seq_one_letter_code
_entity_poly.pdbx_strand_id
1 'polypeptide(L)'
;MKKIAFIFMILAGSLAFTNCSSDDDNGGADCFDCNLIVTATYCHNEGDDFYTMTVAGQTETIPMDGESWEEIKAAMQQVCSGSGL
;
A
#
# COMPACT_ATOMS: atom_id res chain seq x y z
N MET A 1 -18.61 -11.97 -38.82
CA MET A 1 -19.42 -11.92 -37.59
C MET A 1 -18.61 -11.22 -36.52
N LYS A 2 -19.13 -10.08 -36.03
CA LYS A 2 -18.53 -9.21 -35.04
C LYS A 2 -18.45 -9.92 -33.69
N LYS A 3 -17.25 -10.07 -33.09
CA LYS A 3 -17.07 -10.30 -31.64
C LYS A 3 -15.73 -9.73 -31.18
N ILE A 4 -15.56 -8.42 -31.38
CA ILE A 4 -14.63 -7.60 -30.57
C ILE A 4 -15.52 -6.98 -29.50
N ALA A 5 -15.47 -7.53 -28.28
CA ALA A 5 -16.03 -6.94 -27.06
C ALA A 5 -15.70 -7.86 -25.88
N PHE A 6 -14.45 -7.86 -25.44
CA PHE A 6 -14.06 -8.37 -24.11
C PHE A 6 -12.99 -7.47 -23.51
N ILE A 7 -13.23 -6.16 -23.63
CA ILE A 7 -12.58 -5.09 -22.85
C ILE A 7 -13.74 -4.43 -22.10
N PHE A 8 -13.54 -4.12 -20.81
CA PHE A 8 -14.49 -3.61 -19.81
C PHE A 8 -15.09 -4.67 -18.87
N MET A 9 -14.30 -5.20 -17.93
CA MET A 9 -14.82 -5.54 -16.60
C MET A 9 -13.74 -5.80 -15.52
N ILE A 10 -12.78 -4.89 -15.32
CA ILE A 10 -11.97 -4.89 -14.08
C ILE A 10 -11.77 -3.44 -13.61
N LEU A 11 -12.87 -2.79 -13.25
CA LEU A 11 -12.89 -1.59 -12.41
C LEU A 11 -14.05 -1.75 -11.41
N ALA A 12 -13.79 -2.50 -10.35
CA ALA A 12 -14.57 -2.50 -9.10
C ALA A 12 -13.81 -3.34 -8.06
N GLY A 13 -12.62 -2.89 -7.70
CA GLY A 13 -11.87 -3.37 -6.53
C GLY A 13 -11.79 -2.28 -5.47
N SER A 14 -12.86 -1.52 -5.26
CA SER A 14 -13.02 -0.67 -4.09
C SER A 14 -13.21 -1.56 -2.87
N LEU A 15 -12.09 -2.03 -2.34
CA LEU A 15 -11.95 -2.47 -0.97
C LEU A 15 -11.07 -1.37 -0.34
N ALA A 16 -11.56 -0.23 0.15
CA ALA A 16 -12.59 -0.11 1.17
C ALA A 16 -12.45 -1.15 2.29
N PHE A 17 -11.23 -1.61 2.58
CA PHE A 17 -10.88 -2.15 3.88
C PHE A 17 -10.49 -0.96 4.76
N THR A 18 -11.53 -0.26 5.23
CA THR A 18 -11.42 0.36 6.54
C THR A 18 -11.13 -0.75 7.54
N ASN A 19 -10.12 -0.54 8.38
CA ASN A 19 -9.67 -1.39 9.48
C ASN A 19 -8.48 -2.30 9.12
N CYS A 20 -7.26 -1.79 9.28
CA CYS A 20 -6.14 -2.57 9.83
C CYS A 20 -6.59 -3.05 11.22
N SER A 21 -7.47 -4.04 11.25
CA SER A 21 -7.72 -4.82 12.44
C SER A 21 -6.45 -5.62 12.66
N SER A 22 -5.83 -5.42 13.81
CA SER A 22 -5.02 -6.45 14.44
C SER A 22 -5.69 -7.82 14.28
N ASP A 23 -4.86 -8.85 14.07
CA ASP A 23 -5.26 -10.26 14.03
C ASP A 23 -6.21 -10.65 12.88
N ASP A 24 -5.68 -11.20 11.79
CA ASP A 24 -5.86 -12.63 11.46
C ASP A 24 -5.21 -12.91 10.08
N ASP A 25 -4.39 -13.96 10.04
CA ASP A 25 -3.83 -14.62 8.86
C ASP A 25 -4.74 -14.59 7.62
N ASN A 26 -4.16 -14.26 6.46
CA ASN A 26 -4.22 -15.02 5.19
C ASN A 26 -4.15 -14.11 3.95
N GLY A 27 -2.99 -13.48 3.71
CA GLY A 27 -2.67 -12.86 2.42
C GLY A 27 -1.55 -11.84 2.47
N GLY A 28 -0.29 -12.29 2.40
CA GLY A 28 0.90 -11.66 1.77
C GLY A 28 1.21 -10.15 1.87
N ALA A 29 0.47 -9.36 2.63
CA ALA A 29 0.67 -7.92 2.74
C ALA A 29 1.67 -7.61 3.85
N ASP A 30 2.80 -7.01 3.50
CA ASP A 30 3.74 -6.44 4.46
C ASP A 30 3.36 -4.98 4.72
N CYS A 31 2.98 -4.71 5.96
CA CYS A 31 2.51 -3.39 6.40
C CYS A 31 3.30 -2.91 7.61
N PHE A 32 3.52 -1.59 7.70
CA PHE A 32 4.04 -0.97 8.90
C PHE A 32 3.42 0.41 9.14
N ASP A 33 3.33 0.78 10.41
CA ASP A 33 2.87 2.10 10.84
C ASP A 33 4.04 3.05 11.11
N CYS A 34 3.86 4.28 10.68
CA CYS A 34 4.76 5.40 10.88
C CYS A 34 4.04 6.45 11.72
N ASN A 35 4.53 6.69 12.93
CA ASN A 35 3.92 7.66 13.84
C ASN A 35 4.83 8.87 14.00
N LEU A 36 4.55 9.92 13.22
CA LEU A 36 5.24 11.21 13.30
C LEU A 36 4.35 12.25 14.00
N ILE A 37 3.50 12.93 13.23
CA ILE A 37 2.48 13.89 13.71
C ILE A 37 1.09 13.30 13.55
N VAL A 38 0.91 12.51 12.50
CA VAL A 38 -0.26 11.70 12.20
C VAL A 38 0.21 10.28 11.90
N THR A 39 -0.60 9.28 12.21
CA THR A 39 -0.30 7.89 11.83
C THR A 39 -0.43 7.73 10.33
N ALA A 40 0.66 7.32 9.69
CA ALA A 40 0.69 6.88 8.31
C ALA A 40 0.91 5.36 8.28
N THR A 41 0.07 4.62 7.58
CA THR A 41 0.20 3.17 7.40
C THR A 41 0.67 2.90 5.97
N TYR A 42 1.78 2.19 5.83
CA TYR A 42 2.32 1.78 4.55
C TYR A 42 2.10 0.28 4.38
N CYS A 43 1.62 -0.15 3.21
CA CYS A 43 1.32 -1.55 2.93
C CYS A 43 1.71 -1.92 1.49
N HIS A 44 2.31 -3.09 1.33
CA HIS A 44 2.67 -3.68 0.03
C HIS A 44 2.29 -5.16 0.00
N ASN A 45 1.70 -5.62 -1.09
CA ASN A 45 1.47 -7.06 -1.28
C ASN A 45 2.59 -7.65 -2.14
N GLU A 46 3.02 -8.87 -1.79
CA GLU A 46 3.98 -9.60 -2.59
C GLU A 46 3.53 -9.72 -4.06
N GLY A 47 4.34 -9.20 -4.97
CA GLY A 47 4.09 -9.23 -6.42
C GLY A 47 3.49 -7.97 -7.02
N ASP A 48 3.10 -6.99 -6.21
CA ASP A 48 2.67 -5.68 -6.70
C ASP A 48 3.89 -4.84 -7.15
N ASP A 49 3.70 -3.92 -8.10
CA ASP A 49 4.68 -2.91 -8.52
C ASP A 49 4.45 -1.54 -7.82
N PHE A 50 3.57 -1.53 -6.82
CA PHE A 50 3.18 -0.38 -6.03
C PHE A 50 3.08 -0.74 -4.54
N TYR A 51 3.00 0.30 -3.71
CA TYR A 51 2.56 0.20 -2.33
C TYR A 51 1.42 1.19 -2.08
N THR A 52 0.75 1.05 -0.96
CA THR A 52 -0.29 1.98 -0.52
C THR A 52 0.18 2.72 0.72
N MET A 53 -0.20 4.00 0.81
CA MET A 53 0.03 4.83 1.98
C MET A 53 -1.32 5.37 2.45
N THR A 54 -1.67 5.10 3.71
CA THR A 54 -2.89 5.60 4.33
C THR A 54 -2.55 6.65 5.38
N VAL A 55 -3.06 7.87 5.21
CA VAL A 55 -2.89 8.98 6.17
C VAL A 55 -4.23 9.61 6.44
N ALA A 56 -4.60 9.76 7.72
CA ALA A 56 -5.88 10.37 8.12
C ALA A 56 -7.13 9.74 7.45
N GLY A 57 -7.07 8.42 7.17
CA GLY A 57 -8.13 7.67 6.51
C GLY A 57 -8.20 7.85 4.99
N GLN A 58 -7.27 8.58 4.38
CA GLN A 58 -7.10 8.66 2.93
C GLN A 58 -6.00 7.72 2.49
N THR A 59 -6.27 6.88 1.51
CA THR A 59 -5.31 5.91 0.95
C THR A 59 -4.88 6.35 -0.44
N GLU A 60 -3.58 6.45 -0.63
CA GLU A 60 -2.94 6.73 -1.91
C GLU A 60 -2.16 5.50 -2.38
N THR A 61 -2.14 5.27 -3.69
CA THR A 61 -1.34 4.21 -4.32
C THR A 61 -0.13 4.84 -4.96
N ILE A 62 1.06 4.36 -4.60
CA ILE A 62 2.34 4.94 -5.01
C ILE A 62 3.14 3.86 -5.75
N PRO A 63 3.53 4.09 -7.01
CA PRO A 63 4.37 3.15 -7.74
C PRO A 63 5.76 3.07 -7.10
N MET A 64 6.39 1.90 -7.16
CA MET A 64 7.75 1.73 -6.63
C MET A 64 8.84 2.23 -7.60
N ASP A 65 8.48 2.55 -8.84
CA ASP A 65 9.38 3.13 -9.86
C ASP A 65 10.72 2.38 -10.06
N GLY A 66 10.72 1.06 -9.79
CA GLY A 66 11.89 0.19 -9.91
C GLY A 66 12.69 -0.02 -8.62
N GLU A 67 12.32 0.63 -7.53
CA GLU A 67 12.83 0.33 -6.19
C GLU A 67 12.18 -0.94 -5.62
N SER A 68 12.88 -1.67 -4.75
CA SER A 68 12.28 -2.79 -4.03
C SER A 68 11.49 -2.29 -2.82
N TRP A 69 10.47 -3.04 -2.44
CA TRP A 69 9.68 -2.74 -1.25
C TRP A 69 10.54 -2.62 0.02
N GLU A 70 11.58 -3.45 0.17
CA GLU A 70 12.47 -3.41 1.34
C GLU A 70 13.30 -2.12 1.40
N GLU A 71 13.73 -1.59 0.25
CA GLU A 71 14.46 -0.31 0.19
C GLU A 71 13.55 0.85 0.59
N ILE A 72 12.33 0.89 0.05
CA ILE A 72 11.31 1.89 0.38
C ILE A 72 10.96 1.81 1.87
N LYS A 73 10.67 0.61 2.38
CA LYS A 73 10.35 0.36 3.79
C LYS A 73 11.46 0.85 4.71
N ALA A 74 12.71 0.49 4.42
CA ALA A 74 13.85 0.93 5.23
C ALA A 74 14.01 2.45 5.23
N ALA A 75 13.83 3.11 4.08
CA ALA A 75 13.90 4.57 3.98
C ALA A 75 12.77 5.24 4.78
N MET A 76 11.53 4.77 4.63
CA MET A 76 10.38 5.30 5.36
C MET A 76 10.53 5.09 6.86
N GLN A 77 10.95 3.91 7.32
CA GLN A 77 11.18 3.63 8.74
C GLN A 77 12.24 4.56 9.37
N GLN A 78 13.30 4.92 8.63
CA GLN A 78 14.28 5.92 9.08
C GLN A 78 13.69 7.31 9.24
N VAL A 79 12.78 7.71 8.33
CA VAL A 79 12.03 8.96 8.45
C VAL A 79 11.13 8.91 9.69
N CYS A 80 10.43 7.79 9.91
CA CYS A 80 9.54 7.58 11.06
C CYS A 80 10.27 7.57 12.41
N SER A 81 11.50 7.07 12.47
CA SER A 81 12.31 7.03 13.70
C SER A 81 12.90 8.40 14.08
N GLY A 82 12.58 9.47 13.34
CA GLY A 82 13.00 10.83 13.66
C GLY A 82 14.52 11.05 13.57
N SER A 83 15.25 10.17 12.88
CA SER A 83 16.71 10.22 12.79
C SER A 83 17.23 11.11 11.64
N GLY A 84 16.33 11.85 10.97
CA GLY A 84 16.61 12.62 9.75
C GLY A 84 16.45 14.15 9.88
N LEU A 85 16.51 14.70 11.11
CA LEU A 85 16.63 16.15 11.36
C LEU A 85 17.80 16.43 12.29
#